data_AF-A0A022W637-F1
#
_entry.id   AF-A0A022W637-F1
#
_cell.length_a   1.000
_cell.length_b   1.000
_cell.length_c   1.000
_cell.angle_alpha   90.00
_cell.angle_beta   90.00
_cell.angle_gamma   90.00
#
_symmetry.space_group_name_H-M   'P 1'
#
loop_
_entity.id
_entity.type
_entity.pdbx_description
1 polymer ?
#
loop_
_entity_poly.entity_id
_entity_poly.type
_entity_poly.pdbx_seq_one_letter_code
_entity_poly.pdbx_strand_id
1 'polypeptide(L)'
;KSAFRRPPRLILPATIALLFAWTVAQFGAFKVATRSDVDWFRAASVKVDPSWLKEISRLFFTILSTWTIGRNDYDDHQWALRPLLLASMLVYILLVATMYVKYHFRLAIYVVMILYFHQDASPNTETFGQQACYGMMLSDIASNHPENSYISSRPWLRRAICWVAIALGLWSASYPEHDVDRCGWSNILLESSKYMFPPNVNLGKRFTALGVDLIILGIFLSPSIKNVLSNSFFLWFGRNSFAVYLTHGTLLKTVLTYMVYGNITGEPWVVTKNENGEDVLPPWFTRGSPGVFAICIPIWLVIVYTIAHFWTTYVDSFCARVTQRLESLAFESDNEKTQLPR
;
A
#
# COMPACT_ATOMS: atom_id res chain seq x y z
N LYS A 1 4.92 -21.68 13.28
CA LYS A 1 4.58 -20.53 14.16
C LYS A 1 4.62 -19.17 13.43
N SER A 2 5.77 -18.68 12.94
CA SER A 2 5.84 -17.35 12.26
C SER A 2 4.91 -17.22 11.03
N ALA A 3 4.82 -18.25 10.18
CA ALA A 3 3.92 -18.26 9.02
C ALA A 3 2.43 -18.18 9.39
N PHE A 4 2.03 -18.80 10.51
CA PHE A 4 0.64 -18.78 10.99
C PHE A 4 0.20 -17.39 11.49
N ARG A 5 1.13 -16.62 12.07
CA ARG A 5 0.81 -15.29 12.65
C ARG A 5 0.57 -14.21 11.59
N ARG A 6 1.15 -14.35 10.39
CA ARG A 6 1.18 -13.27 9.38
C ARG A 6 -0.18 -13.03 8.72
N PRO A 7 -0.91 -14.05 8.20
CA PRO A 7 -2.21 -13.81 7.58
C PRO A 7 -3.23 -13.21 8.56
N PRO A 8 -3.43 -13.72 9.79
CA PRO A 8 -4.39 -13.12 10.73
C PRO A 8 -4.05 -11.68 11.11
N ARG A 9 -2.76 -11.35 11.25
CA ARG A 9 -2.32 -9.96 11.54
C ARG A 9 -2.56 -9.00 10.38
N LEU A 10 -2.69 -9.49 9.15
CA LEU A 10 -3.04 -8.68 8.00
C LEU A 10 -4.56 -8.61 7.79
N ILE A 11 -5.24 -9.75 7.91
CA ILE A 11 -6.68 -9.90 7.62
C ILE A 11 -7.53 -9.23 8.71
N LEU A 12 -7.22 -9.44 9.99
CA LEU A 12 -8.07 -8.94 11.09
C LEU A 12 -8.16 -7.40 11.11
N PRO A 13 -7.06 -6.63 11.09
CA PRO A 13 -7.17 -5.17 11.05
C PRO A 13 -7.89 -4.67 9.79
N ALA A 14 -7.62 -5.26 8.63
CA ALA A 14 -8.28 -4.87 7.37
C ALA A 14 -9.80 -5.12 7.40
N THR A 15 -10.24 -6.26 7.93
CA THR A 15 -11.67 -6.56 8.09
C THR A 15 -12.35 -5.62 9.08
N ILE A 16 -11.70 -5.25 10.19
CA ILE A 16 -12.22 -4.25 11.12
C ILE A 16 -12.34 -2.88 10.45
N ALA A 17 -11.33 -2.48 9.65
CA ALA A 17 -11.38 -1.22 8.90
C ALA A 17 -12.56 -1.21 7.90
N LEU A 18 -12.80 -2.33 7.21
CA LEU A 18 -13.94 -2.50 6.32
C LEU A 18 -15.28 -2.43 7.07
N LEU A 19 -15.38 -3.01 8.27
CA LEU A 19 -16.58 -2.89 9.11
C LEU A 19 -16.85 -1.45 9.54
N PHE A 20 -15.81 -0.68 9.87
CA PHE A 20 -15.95 0.75 10.16
C PHE A 20 -16.38 1.53 8.91
N ALA A 21 -15.73 1.29 7.76
CA ALA A 21 -16.11 1.93 6.50
C ALA A 21 -17.56 1.64 6.11
N TRP A 22 -18.01 0.39 6.26
CA TRP A 22 -19.40 -0.02 6.07
C TRP A 22 -20.35 0.71 7.01
N THR A 23 -20.04 0.74 8.32
CA THR A 23 -20.88 1.41 9.33
C THR A 23 -21.04 2.89 9.01
N VAL A 24 -19.93 3.56 8.69
CA VAL A 24 -19.89 4.98 8.30
C VAL A 24 -20.67 5.22 7.00
N ALA A 25 -20.61 4.30 6.04
CA ALA A 25 -21.42 4.36 4.83
C ALA A 25 -22.92 4.28 5.14
N GLN A 26 -23.36 3.38 6.03
CA GLN A 26 -24.77 3.25 6.42
C GLN A 26 -25.35 4.53 7.02
N PHE A 27 -24.55 5.29 7.76
CA PHE A 27 -24.94 6.62 8.26
C PHE A 27 -24.97 7.72 7.17
N GLY A 28 -24.69 7.37 5.91
CA GLY A 28 -24.74 8.28 4.77
C GLY A 28 -23.50 9.17 4.64
N ALA A 29 -22.41 8.87 5.33
CA ALA A 29 -21.26 9.76 5.35
C ALA A 29 -20.58 9.90 3.97
N PHE A 30 -20.67 8.88 3.12
CA PHE A 30 -20.11 8.92 1.75
C PHE A 30 -20.96 9.72 0.75
N LYS A 31 -22.14 10.24 1.14
CA LYS A 31 -23.03 10.99 0.24
C LYS A 31 -22.35 12.20 -0.40
N VAL A 32 -21.55 12.95 0.35
CA VAL A 32 -20.84 14.13 -0.21
C VAL A 32 -19.76 13.70 -1.19
N ALA A 33 -19.04 12.61 -0.91
CA ALA A 33 -18.01 12.07 -1.81
C ALA A 33 -18.61 11.54 -3.13
N THR A 34 -19.83 10.96 -3.10
CA THR A 34 -20.55 10.58 -4.33
C THR A 34 -20.97 11.77 -5.22
N ARG A 35 -20.79 13.01 -4.74
CA ARG A 35 -21.23 14.24 -5.39
C ARG A 35 -20.10 15.25 -5.65
N SER A 36 -18.84 14.83 -5.45
CA SER A 36 -17.68 15.67 -5.78
C SER A 36 -17.55 15.91 -7.29
N ASP A 37 -16.89 16.99 -7.69
CA ASP A 37 -16.53 17.26 -9.09
C ASP A 37 -15.46 16.31 -9.65
N VAL A 38 -14.86 15.45 -8.81
CA VAL A 38 -13.79 14.51 -9.17
C VAL A 38 -14.35 13.11 -9.47
N ASP A 39 -14.08 12.61 -10.69
CA ASP A 39 -14.60 11.32 -11.17
C ASP A 39 -14.10 10.10 -10.40
N TRP A 40 -12.79 9.99 -10.16
CA TRP A 40 -12.22 8.84 -9.43
C TRP A 40 -12.79 8.74 -8.01
N PHE A 41 -13.03 9.90 -7.40
CA PHE A 41 -13.50 9.99 -6.03
C PHE A 41 -14.99 9.62 -5.89
N ARG A 42 -15.78 9.98 -6.90
CA ARG A 42 -17.17 9.51 -7.06
C ARG A 42 -17.23 8.01 -7.31
N ALA A 43 -16.40 7.50 -8.21
CA ALA A 43 -16.37 6.08 -8.58
C ALA A 43 -15.97 5.19 -7.39
N ALA A 44 -15.07 5.67 -6.54
CA ALA A 44 -14.63 4.97 -5.33
C ALA A 44 -15.63 5.03 -4.16
N SER A 45 -16.70 5.81 -4.25
CA SER A 45 -17.66 6.01 -3.14
C SER A 45 -18.94 5.19 -3.32
N VAL A 46 -19.26 4.33 -2.34
CA VAL A 46 -20.43 3.44 -2.41
C VAL A 46 -21.73 4.21 -2.24
N LYS A 47 -22.72 3.87 -3.09
CA LYS A 47 -24.13 4.17 -2.86
C LYS A 47 -24.76 3.01 -2.08
N VAL A 48 -25.32 3.33 -0.92
CA VAL A 48 -25.96 2.37 -0.01
C VAL A 48 -27.34 1.99 -0.55
N ASP A 49 -27.65 0.69 -0.57
CA ASP A 49 -28.99 0.18 -0.92
C ASP A 49 -29.96 0.40 0.26
N PRO A 50 -31.22 0.82 0.02
CA PRO A 50 -32.22 0.96 1.08
C PRO A 50 -32.54 -0.34 1.84
N SER A 51 -32.19 -1.52 1.31
CA SER A 51 -32.43 -2.80 1.98
C SER A 51 -31.28 -3.21 2.90
N TRP A 52 -31.55 -3.20 4.21
CA TRP A 52 -30.56 -3.56 5.25
C TRP A 52 -29.99 -4.98 5.11
N LEU A 53 -30.83 -5.97 4.75
CA LEU A 53 -30.38 -7.35 4.54
C LEU A 53 -29.43 -7.49 3.34
N LYS A 54 -29.67 -6.71 2.28
CA LYS A 54 -28.76 -6.69 1.12
C LYS A 54 -27.42 -6.09 1.48
N GLU A 55 -27.39 -5.04 2.31
CA GLU A 55 -26.14 -4.41 2.75
C GLU A 55 -25.31 -5.31 3.68
N ILE A 56 -25.95 -6.12 4.53
CA ILE A 56 -25.23 -7.14 5.32
C ILE A 56 -24.67 -8.24 4.42
N SER A 57 -25.48 -8.75 3.49
CA SER A 57 -25.01 -9.75 2.52
C SER A 57 -23.84 -9.20 1.69
N ARG A 58 -23.97 -7.97 1.21
CA ARG A 58 -22.94 -7.24 0.48
C ARG A 58 -21.65 -7.12 1.29
N LEU A 59 -21.72 -6.79 2.57
CA LEU A 59 -20.55 -6.75 3.45
C LEU A 59 -19.79 -8.08 3.48
N PHE A 60 -20.48 -9.21 3.66
CA PHE A 60 -19.84 -10.53 3.63
C PHE A 60 -19.20 -10.83 2.27
N PHE A 61 -19.92 -10.54 1.18
CA PHE A 61 -19.37 -10.68 -0.17
C PHE A 61 -18.18 -9.74 -0.41
N THR A 62 -18.19 -8.52 0.11
CA THR A 62 -17.09 -7.56 -0.04
C THR A 62 -15.86 -7.98 0.75
N ILE A 63 -16.03 -8.51 1.96
CA ILE A 63 -14.93 -9.11 2.72
C ILE A 63 -14.30 -10.24 1.89
N LEU A 64 -15.11 -11.14 1.34
CA LEU A 64 -14.60 -12.25 0.53
C LEU A 64 -13.97 -11.78 -0.80
N SER A 65 -14.58 -10.81 -1.49
CA SER A 65 -14.09 -10.29 -2.77
C SER A 65 -12.76 -9.54 -2.61
N THR A 66 -12.53 -8.91 -1.47
CA THR A 66 -11.26 -8.22 -1.16
C THR A 66 -10.09 -9.20 -1.21
N TRP A 67 -10.27 -10.42 -0.69
CA TRP A 67 -9.20 -11.43 -0.65
C TRP A 67 -9.15 -12.32 -1.90
N THR A 68 -10.27 -12.52 -2.59
CA THR A 68 -10.35 -13.41 -3.77
C THR A 68 -10.08 -12.67 -5.08
N ILE A 69 -10.74 -11.53 -5.30
CA ILE A 69 -10.71 -10.76 -6.55
C ILE A 69 -9.85 -9.49 -6.40
N GLY A 70 -9.67 -8.99 -5.17
CA GLY A 70 -8.98 -7.72 -4.91
C GLY A 70 -9.89 -6.49 -5.07
N ARG A 71 -11.21 -6.68 -5.16
CA ARG A 71 -12.19 -5.60 -5.25
C ARG A 71 -12.82 -5.36 -3.89
N ASN A 72 -12.76 -4.11 -3.43
CA ASN A 72 -13.45 -3.66 -2.23
C ASN A 72 -14.31 -2.43 -2.58
N ASP A 73 -15.63 -2.61 -2.52
CA ASP A 73 -16.55 -1.54 -2.86
C ASP A 73 -16.46 -0.37 -1.86
N TYR A 74 -16.37 -0.65 -0.57
CA TYR A 74 -16.40 0.39 0.49
C TYR A 74 -15.07 1.14 0.61
N ASP A 75 -13.95 0.47 0.33
CA ASP A 75 -12.62 1.09 0.33
C ASP A 75 -11.72 0.55 -0.78
N ASP A 76 -11.81 1.19 -1.96
CA ASP A 76 -11.00 0.84 -3.14
C ASP A 76 -9.50 0.80 -2.84
N HIS A 77 -8.99 1.62 -1.89
CA HIS A 77 -7.58 1.63 -1.55
C HIS A 77 -7.08 0.28 -1.04
N GLN A 78 -7.95 -0.58 -0.49
CA GLN A 78 -7.61 -1.92 0.00
C GLN A 78 -7.27 -2.94 -1.10
N TRP A 79 -7.32 -2.56 -2.38
CA TRP A 79 -6.95 -3.42 -3.51
C TRP A 79 -5.57 -4.10 -3.36
N ALA A 80 -4.63 -3.45 -2.67
CA ALA A 80 -3.27 -3.97 -2.48
C ALA A 80 -3.16 -5.08 -1.43
N LEU A 81 -4.19 -5.33 -0.60
CA LEU A 81 -4.13 -6.34 0.47
C LEU A 81 -3.95 -7.76 -0.08
N ARG A 82 -4.66 -8.12 -1.16
CA ARG A 82 -4.52 -9.43 -1.80
C ARG A 82 -3.13 -9.64 -2.40
N PRO A 83 -2.60 -8.73 -3.25
CA PRO A 83 -1.23 -8.80 -3.72
C PRO A 83 -0.20 -8.89 -2.58
N LEU A 84 -0.37 -8.14 -1.49
CA LEU A 84 0.52 -8.18 -0.33
C LEU A 84 0.51 -9.55 0.36
N LEU A 85 -0.66 -10.17 0.49
CA LEU A 85 -0.79 -11.53 1.02
C LEU A 85 -0.06 -12.54 0.12
N LEU A 86 -0.27 -12.48 -1.20
CA LEU A 86 0.40 -13.35 -2.16
C LEU A 86 1.93 -13.17 -2.14
N ALA A 87 2.41 -11.93 -2.07
CA ALA A 87 3.83 -11.63 -1.93
C ALA A 87 4.41 -12.20 -0.63
N SER A 88 3.68 -12.13 0.49
CA SER A 88 4.13 -12.72 1.75
C SER A 88 4.24 -14.25 1.69
N MET A 89 3.36 -14.91 0.93
CA MET A 89 3.40 -16.35 0.68
C MET A 89 4.55 -16.72 -0.25
N LEU A 90 4.79 -15.92 -1.29
CA LEU A 90 5.95 -16.06 -2.17
C LEU A 90 7.25 -16.03 -1.38
N VAL A 91 7.42 -15.07 -0.47
CA VAL A 91 8.60 -15.00 0.42
C VAL A 91 8.78 -16.30 1.20
N TYR A 92 7.70 -16.84 1.76
CA TYR A 92 7.76 -18.08 2.53
C TYR A 92 8.14 -19.28 1.66
N ILE A 93 7.50 -19.45 0.50
CA ILE A 93 7.78 -20.52 -0.44
C ILE A 93 9.23 -20.46 -0.89
N LEU A 94 9.73 -19.27 -1.22
CA LEU A 94 11.10 -19.06 -1.68
C LEU A 94 12.11 -19.37 -0.56
N LEU A 95 11.83 -18.97 0.69
CA LEU A 95 12.68 -19.32 1.84
C LEU A 95 12.72 -20.84 2.09
N VAL A 96 11.59 -21.53 1.96
CA VAL A 96 11.54 -22.99 2.11
C VAL A 96 12.28 -23.69 0.97
N ALA A 97 12.02 -23.28 -0.28
CA ALA A 97 12.65 -23.84 -1.47
C ALA A 97 14.18 -23.63 -1.48
N THR A 98 14.67 -22.53 -0.90
CA THR A 98 16.09 -22.18 -0.87
C THR A 98 16.80 -22.49 0.45
N MET A 99 16.12 -23.16 1.39
CA MET A 99 16.64 -23.39 2.75
C MET A 99 18.00 -24.12 2.77
N TYR A 100 18.19 -25.08 1.87
CA TYR A 100 19.42 -25.87 1.77
C TYR A 100 20.38 -25.41 0.65
N VAL A 101 20.05 -24.29 -0.01
CA VAL A 101 20.85 -23.76 -1.13
C VAL A 101 21.99 -22.90 -0.58
N LYS A 102 23.20 -23.07 -1.14
CA LYS A 102 24.35 -22.22 -0.79
C LYS A 102 24.06 -20.75 -1.15
N TYR A 103 24.61 -19.82 -0.37
CA TYR A 103 24.34 -18.37 -0.50
C TYR A 103 24.44 -17.83 -1.93
N HIS A 104 25.53 -18.11 -2.66
CA HIS A 104 25.70 -17.58 -4.03
C HIS A 104 24.63 -18.08 -5.00
N PHE A 105 24.22 -19.35 -4.89
CA PHE A 105 23.11 -19.89 -5.69
C PHE A 105 21.76 -19.33 -5.23
N ARG A 106 21.59 -19.05 -3.94
CA ARG A 106 20.38 -18.41 -3.41
C ARG A 106 20.22 -16.98 -3.95
N LEU A 107 21.31 -16.20 -4.01
CA LEU A 107 21.31 -14.90 -4.69
C LEU A 107 20.97 -15.02 -6.18
N ALA A 108 21.56 -15.99 -6.88
CA ALA A 108 21.27 -16.21 -8.29
C ALA A 108 19.77 -16.52 -8.51
N ILE A 109 19.16 -17.32 -7.64
CA ILE A 109 17.72 -17.60 -7.67
C ILE A 109 16.90 -16.30 -7.50
N TYR A 110 17.26 -15.42 -6.57
CA TYR A 110 16.56 -14.15 -6.41
C TYR A 110 16.70 -13.25 -7.64
N VAL A 111 17.89 -13.18 -8.24
CA VAL A 111 18.11 -12.42 -9.48
C VAL A 111 17.24 -12.98 -10.61
N VAL A 112 17.20 -14.30 -10.77
CA VAL A 112 16.32 -14.95 -11.77
C VAL A 112 14.85 -14.62 -11.51
N MET A 113 14.40 -14.65 -10.25
CA MET A 113 13.02 -14.29 -9.89
C MET A 113 12.71 -12.81 -10.16
N ILE A 114 13.64 -11.91 -9.88
CA ILE A 114 13.50 -10.48 -10.19
C ILE A 114 13.39 -10.28 -11.70
N LEU A 115 14.25 -10.93 -12.49
CA LEU A 115 14.19 -10.86 -13.96
C LEU A 115 12.89 -11.46 -14.51
N TYR A 116 12.39 -12.53 -13.90
CA TYR A 116 11.10 -13.12 -14.24
C TYR A 116 9.95 -12.14 -14.03
N PHE A 117 9.84 -11.51 -12.85
CA PHE A 117 8.79 -10.50 -12.58
C PHE A 117 8.97 -9.22 -13.38
N HIS A 118 10.21 -8.88 -13.74
CA HIS A 118 10.51 -7.75 -14.62
C HIS A 118 9.96 -7.99 -16.04
N GLN A 119 10.00 -9.22 -16.54
CA GLN A 119 9.45 -9.61 -17.85
C GLN A 119 7.95 -9.92 -17.84
N ASP A 120 7.39 -10.27 -16.69
CA ASP A 120 5.96 -10.58 -16.58
C ASP A 120 5.12 -9.30 -16.70
N ALA A 121 4.34 -9.21 -17.78
CA ALA A 121 3.43 -8.09 -18.07
C ALA A 121 2.12 -8.12 -17.25
N SER A 122 1.95 -9.10 -16.36
CA SER A 122 0.76 -9.18 -15.51
C SER A 122 0.62 -7.94 -14.60
N PRO A 123 -0.62 -7.54 -14.24
CA PRO A 123 -0.84 -6.32 -13.47
C PRO A 123 -0.21 -6.37 -12.07
N ASN A 124 0.44 -5.28 -11.65
CA ASN A 124 1.01 -5.07 -10.30
C ASN A 124 2.18 -6.01 -9.91
N THR A 125 2.74 -6.77 -10.85
CA THR A 125 3.87 -7.68 -10.54
C THR A 125 5.10 -6.92 -10.10
N GLU A 126 5.34 -5.76 -10.67
CA GLU A 126 6.42 -4.84 -10.31
C GLU A 126 6.30 -4.28 -8.89
N THR A 127 5.08 -4.06 -8.40
CA THR A 127 4.84 -3.42 -7.10
C THR A 127 4.95 -4.40 -5.94
N PHE A 128 4.66 -5.69 -6.17
CA PHE A 128 4.61 -6.69 -5.09
C PHE A 128 5.60 -7.83 -5.30
N GLY A 129 5.50 -8.57 -6.42
CA GLY A 129 6.32 -9.77 -6.66
C GLY A 129 7.80 -9.44 -6.76
N GLN A 130 8.13 -8.47 -7.62
CA GLN A 130 9.51 -7.98 -7.79
C GLN A 130 10.06 -7.41 -6.47
N GLN A 131 9.29 -6.54 -5.81
CA GLN A 131 9.68 -5.91 -4.54
C GLN A 131 9.93 -6.94 -3.43
N ALA A 132 9.13 -8.00 -3.36
CA ALA A 132 9.31 -9.07 -2.38
C ALA A 132 10.63 -9.82 -2.60
N CYS A 133 10.93 -10.21 -3.85
CA CYS A 133 12.20 -10.86 -4.18
C CYS A 133 13.41 -9.93 -3.98
N TYR A 134 13.26 -8.66 -4.33
CA TYR A 134 14.29 -7.64 -4.12
C TYR A 134 14.60 -7.43 -2.63
N GLY A 135 13.56 -7.30 -1.80
CA GLY A 135 13.71 -7.20 -0.35
C GLY A 135 14.36 -8.44 0.27
N MET A 136 14.02 -9.64 -0.20
CA MET A 136 14.69 -10.88 0.23
C MET A 136 16.18 -10.90 -0.12
N MET A 137 16.52 -10.49 -1.34
CA MET A 137 17.90 -10.38 -1.79
C MET A 137 18.70 -9.42 -0.91
N LEU A 138 18.17 -8.21 -0.67
CA LEU A 138 18.82 -7.24 0.21
C LEU A 138 18.97 -7.75 1.65
N SER A 139 17.97 -8.44 2.19
CA SER A 139 18.03 -9.04 3.53
C SER A 139 19.16 -10.07 3.65
N ASP A 140 19.37 -10.87 2.60
CA ASP A 140 20.43 -11.88 2.58
C ASP A 140 21.83 -11.28 2.39
N ILE A 141 21.95 -10.22 1.58
CA ILE A 141 23.18 -9.44 1.46
C ILE A 141 23.51 -8.74 2.78
N ALA A 142 22.50 -8.20 3.47
CA ALA A 142 22.66 -7.56 4.77
C ALA A 142 23.19 -8.54 5.84
N SER A 143 22.72 -9.79 5.79
CA SER A 143 23.07 -10.83 6.77
C SER A 143 24.47 -11.41 6.55
N ASN A 144 25.04 -11.30 5.34
CA ASN A 144 26.37 -11.80 5.05
C ASN A 144 27.45 -10.70 5.20
N HIS A 145 28.24 -10.81 6.26
CA HIS A 145 29.29 -9.87 6.62
C HIS A 145 30.48 -9.71 5.64
N PRO A 146 30.92 -10.73 4.87
CA PRO A 146 32.13 -10.60 4.03
C PRO A 146 31.98 -9.56 2.91
N GLU A 147 30.87 -9.54 2.19
CA GLU A 147 30.66 -8.63 1.04
C GLU A 147 30.51 -7.16 1.48
N ASN A 148 29.92 -6.94 2.66
CA ASN A 148 29.82 -5.62 3.28
C ASN A 148 31.19 -5.02 3.63
N SER A 149 32.20 -5.86 3.91
CA SER A 149 33.57 -5.41 4.20
C SER A 149 34.28 -4.86 2.96
N TYR A 150 34.05 -5.44 1.77
CA TYR A 150 34.63 -4.97 0.51
C TYR A 150 34.09 -3.60 0.11
N ILE A 151 32.77 -3.40 0.18
CA ILE A 151 32.14 -2.10 -0.14
C ILE A 151 32.56 -1.04 0.90
N SER A 152 32.73 -1.44 2.16
CA SER A 152 33.17 -0.54 3.23
C SER A 152 34.63 -0.11 3.11
N SER A 153 35.47 -0.87 2.39
CA SER A 153 36.88 -0.52 2.15
C SER A 153 37.08 0.70 1.24
N ARG A 154 36.07 1.09 0.43
CA ARG A 154 36.15 2.21 -0.54
C ARG A 154 35.04 3.23 -0.30
N PRO A 155 35.19 4.12 0.69
CA PRO A 155 34.11 5.02 1.11
C PRO A 155 33.69 6.03 0.05
N TRP A 156 34.61 6.48 -0.82
CA TRP A 156 34.30 7.43 -1.90
C TRP A 156 33.44 6.79 -2.99
N LEU A 157 33.78 5.56 -3.42
CA LEU A 157 33.05 4.82 -4.44
C LEU A 157 31.63 4.49 -3.94
N ARG A 158 31.52 4.06 -2.68
CA ARG A 158 30.23 3.85 -2.03
C ARG A 158 29.37 5.11 -2.04
N ARG A 159 29.94 6.28 -1.68
CA ARG A 159 29.21 7.56 -1.70
C ARG A 159 28.75 7.93 -3.11
N ALA A 160 29.60 7.77 -4.11
CA ALA A 160 29.26 8.03 -5.51
C ALA A 160 28.08 7.14 -5.97
N ILE A 161 28.16 5.83 -5.71
CA ILE A 161 27.09 4.88 -6.03
C ILE A 161 25.80 5.23 -5.31
N CYS A 162 25.84 5.61 -4.03
CA CYS A 162 24.66 6.02 -3.28
C CYS A 162 23.97 7.24 -3.92
N TRP A 163 24.74 8.29 -4.22
CA TRP A 163 24.20 9.51 -4.82
C TRP A 163 23.62 9.25 -6.21
N VAL A 164 24.33 8.48 -7.04
CA VAL A 164 23.84 8.11 -8.37
C VAL A 164 22.58 7.27 -8.28
N ALA A 165 22.52 6.27 -7.39
CA ALA A 165 21.35 5.42 -7.20
C ALA A 165 20.14 6.24 -6.72
N ILE A 166 20.31 7.14 -5.75
CA ILE A 166 19.22 7.99 -5.26
C ILE A 166 18.76 8.98 -6.35
N ALA A 167 19.69 9.62 -7.05
CA ALA A 167 19.36 10.59 -8.10
C ALA A 167 18.62 9.92 -9.27
N LEU A 168 19.13 8.78 -9.75
CA LEU A 168 18.46 7.99 -10.78
C LEU A 168 17.11 7.45 -10.29
N GLY A 169 17.05 7.01 -9.03
CA GLY A 169 15.81 6.51 -8.44
C GLY A 169 14.73 7.58 -8.34
N LEU A 170 15.09 8.79 -7.89
CA LEU A 170 14.18 9.93 -7.85
C LEU A 170 13.76 10.36 -9.26
N TRP A 171 14.68 10.36 -10.21
CA TRP A 171 14.38 10.68 -11.60
C TRP A 171 13.42 9.67 -12.23
N SER A 172 13.65 8.36 -12.05
CA SER A 172 12.74 7.30 -12.50
C SER A 172 11.38 7.40 -11.80
N ALA A 173 11.34 7.56 -10.48
CA ALA A 173 10.10 7.67 -9.71
C ALA A 173 9.28 8.94 -10.03
N SER A 174 9.89 9.93 -10.70
CA SER A 174 9.19 11.15 -11.11
C SER A 174 8.30 10.95 -12.34
N TYR A 175 8.34 9.80 -13.03
CA TYR A 175 7.60 9.56 -14.28
C TYR A 175 6.10 9.93 -14.16
N PRO A 176 5.59 10.83 -15.02
CA PRO A 176 4.21 11.31 -14.93
C PRO A 176 3.21 10.27 -15.45
N GLU A 177 2.07 10.12 -14.77
CA GLU A 177 1.00 9.20 -15.21
C GLU A 177 0.16 9.78 -16.36
N HIS A 178 0.08 11.10 -16.47
CA HIS A 178 -0.66 11.82 -17.50
C HIS A 178 0.26 12.79 -18.24
N ASP A 179 -0.07 13.07 -19.51
CA ASP A 179 0.60 14.09 -20.32
C ASP A 179 2.13 13.92 -20.39
N VAL A 180 2.60 12.70 -20.65
CA VAL A 180 4.03 12.33 -20.67
C VAL A 180 4.83 13.17 -21.67
N ASP A 181 4.19 13.64 -22.74
CA ASP A 181 4.83 14.39 -23.82
C ASP A 181 5.20 15.83 -23.47
N ARG A 182 4.70 16.37 -22.34
CA ARG A 182 4.85 17.79 -22.00
C ARG A 182 6.27 18.17 -21.55
N CYS A 183 7.11 17.21 -21.18
CA CYS A 183 8.45 17.48 -20.66
C CYS A 183 9.50 16.62 -21.36
N GLY A 184 10.66 17.20 -21.67
CA GLY A 184 11.74 16.49 -22.38
C GLY A 184 12.30 15.30 -21.60
N TRP A 185 12.36 15.39 -20.26
CA TRP A 185 12.87 14.31 -19.42
C TRP A 185 11.91 13.12 -19.31
N SER A 186 10.59 13.35 -19.33
CA SER A 186 9.59 12.28 -19.31
C SER A 186 9.54 11.56 -20.66
N ASN A 187 9.82 12.25 -21.77
CA ASN A 187 10.01 11.64 -23.08
C ASN A 187 11.23 10.71 -23.11
N ILE A 188 12.35 11.08 -22.48
CA ILE A 188 13.50 10.19 -22.37
C ILE A 188 13.12 8.90 -21.63
N LEU A 189 12.36 9.01 -20.54
CA LEU A 189 11.86 7.85 -19.82
C LEU A 189 10.92 7.00 -20.68
N LEU A 190 9.98 7.61 -21.41
CA LEU A 190 9.09 6.91 -22.33
C LEU A 190 9.83 6.19 -23.48
N GLU A 191 10.85 6.81 -24.05
CA GLU A 191 11.66 6.14 -25.08
C GLU A 191 12.49 5.00 -24.48
N SER A 192 13.07 5.21 -23.30
CA SER A 192 13.82 4.16 -22.58
C SER A 192 12.93 2.98 -22.19
N SER A 193 11.66 3.22 -21.89
CA SER A 193 10.74 2.18 -21.43
C SER A 193 10.46 1.12 -22.49
N LYS A 194 10.54 1.49 -23.78
CA LYS A 194 10.37 0.57 -24.91
C LYS A 194 11.46 -0.51 -24.96
N TYR A 195 12.63 -0.22 -24.40
CA TYR A 195 13.75 -1.17 -24.31
C TYR A 195 13.81 -1.88 -22.96
N MET A 196 13.41 -1.20 -21.89
CA MET A 196 13.53 -1.72 -20.54
C MET A 196 12.39 -2.65 -20.13
N PHE A 197 11.17 -2.39 -20.58
CA PHE A 197 9.98 -3.09 -20.10
C PHE A 197 9.25 -3.82 -21.24
N PRO A 198 8.53 -4.91 -20.94
CA PRO A 198 7.67 -5.56 -21.93
C PRO A 198 6.53 -4.63 -22.38
N PRO A 199 5.96 -4.83 -23.58
CA PRO A 199 4.86 -4.01 -24.07
C PRO A 199 3.59 -4.20 -23.23
N ASN A 200 2.68 -3.21 -23.28
CA ASN A 200 1.37 -3.23 -22.61
C ASN A 200 1.40 -3.29 -21.08
N VAL A 201 2.43 -2.71 -20.45
CA VAL A 201 2.51 -2.59 -18.99
C VAL A 201 2.16 -1.19 -18.49
N ASN A 202 1.79 -1.08 -17.22
CA ASN A 202 1.64 0.20 -16.54
C ASN A 202 3.03 0.82 -16.29
N LEU A 203 3.43 1.75 -17.15
CA LEU A 203 4.74 2.40 -17.09
C LEU A 203 4.97 3.17 -15.80
N GLY A 204 3.95 3.85 -15.28
CA GLY A 204 4.04 4.61 -14.03
C GLY A 204 4.43 3.72 -12.84
N LYS A 205 3.78 2.56 -12.70
CA LYS A 205 4.12 1.59 -11.65
C LYS A 205 5.50 0.98 -11.83
N ARG A 206 5.92 0.72 -13.06
CA ARG A 206 7.25 0.15 -13.38
C ARG A 206 8.38 1.11 -13.04
N PHE A 207 8.25 2.36 -13.44
CA PHE A 207 9.23 3.40 -13.13
C PHE A 207 9.26 3.72 -11.64
N THR A 208 8.10 3.72 -10.97
CA THR A 208 8.03 3.89 -9.51
C THR A 208 8.71 2.73 -8.79
N ALA A 209 8.46 1.48 -9.18
CA ALA A 209 9.10 0.30 -8.60
C ALA A 209 10.62 0.33 -8.77
N LEU A 210 11.10 0.60 -9.99
CA LEU A 210 12.54 0.76 -10.27
C LEU A 210 13.15 1.91 -9.46
N GLY A 211 12.44 3.04 -9.38
CA GLY A 211 12.90 4.20 -8.62
C GLY A 211 13.04 3.89 -7.13
N VAL A 212 12.06 3.18 -6.55
CA VAL A 212 12.09 2.72 -5.17
C VAL A 212 13.21 1.72 -4.93
N ASP A 213 13.43 0.75 -5.83
CA ASP A 213 14.54 -0.22 -5.73
C ASP A 213 15.89 0.52 -5.65
N LEU A 214 16.12 1.51 -6.52
CA LEU A 214 17.35 2.30 -6.56
C LEU A 214 17.51 3.19 -5.31
N ILE A 215 16.44 3.81 -4.82
CA ILE A 215 16.46 4.60 -3.59
C ILE A 215 16.78 3.71 -2.38
N ILE A 216 16.12 2.54 -2.27
CA ILE A 216 16.38 1.58 -1.19
C ILE A 216 17.82 1.08 -1.26
N LEU A 217 18.36 0.80 -2.45
CA LEU A 217 19.78 0.46 -2.61
C LEU A 217 20.70 1.56 -2.11
N GLY A 218 20.40 2.82 -2.45
CA GLY A 218 21.16 3.98 -1.98
C GLY A 218 21.12 4.14 -0.46
N ILE A 219 19.95 3.95 0.15
CA ILE A 219 19.79 3.92 1.62
C ILE A 219 20.56 2.74 2.22
N PHE A 220 20.46 1.55 1.60
CA PHE A 220 21.13 0.34 2.04
C PHE A 220 22.66 0.50 2.07
N LEU A 221 23.23 1.20 1.10
CA LEU A 221 24.67 1.44 1.02
C LEU A 221 25.16 2.64 1.86
N SER A 222 24.27 3.53 2.31
CA SER A 222 24.63 4.77 3.00
C SER A 222 24.39 4.72 4.52
N PRO A 223 25.44 4.62 5.36
CA PRO A 223 25.28 4.64 6.82
C PRO A 223 24.69 5.96 7.34
N SER A 224 25.03 7.10 6.72
CA SER A 224 24.54 8.41 7.13
C SER A 224 23.03 8.53 6.98
N ILE A 225 22.49 8.06 5.85
CA ILE A 225 21.03 8.12 5.59
C ILE A 225 20.31 7.14 6.52
N LYS A 226 20.85 5.94 6.75
CA LYS A 226 20.32 5.00 7.75
C LYS A 226 20.23 5.64 9.12
N ASN A 227 21.27 6.35 9.57
CA ASN A 227 21.26 7.02 10.87
C ASN A 227 20.17 8.10 10.96
N VAL A 228 19.98 8.89 9.91
CA VAL A 228 18.90 9.90 9.84
C VAL A 228 17.52 9.23 9.90
N LEU A 229 17.31 8.19 9.09
CA LEU A 229 16.03 7.45 9.03
C LEU A 229 15.76 6.59 10.28
N SER A 230 16.80 6.25 11.05
CA SER A 230 16.67 5.54 12.32
C SER A 230 16.29 6.45 13.49
N ASN A 231 16.06 7.75 13.24
CA ASN A 231 15.51 8.64 14.25
C ASN A 231 14.10 8.16 14.68
N SER A 232 13.81 8.27 15.98
CA SER A 232 12.54 7.86 16.58
C SER A 232 11.31 8.43 15.88
N PHE A 233 11.43 9.65 15.34
CA PHE A 233 10.37 10.30 14.57
C PHE A 233 10.02 9.56 13.27
N PHE A 234 11.02 9.20 12.46
CA PHE A 234 10.79 8.44 11.21
C PHE A 234 10.38 7.00 11.48
N LEU A 235 10.92 6.37 12.54
CA LEU A 235 10.48 5.05 12.98
C LEU A 235 9.02 5.06 13.46
N TRP A 236 8.58 6.13 14.11
CA TRP A 236 7.17 6.30 14.51
C TRP A 236 6.25 6.38 13.30
N PHE A 237 6.62 7.13 12.26
CA PHE A 237 5.89 7.16 10.99
C PHE A 237 5.83 5.77 10.34
N GLY A 238 6.96 5.08 10.27
CA GLY A 238 7.04 3.71 9.74
C GLY A 238 6.12 2.76 10.50
N ARG A 239 6.11 2.82 11.83
CA ARG A 239 5.25 1.97 12.68
C ARG A 239 3.76 2.16 12.42
N ASN A 240 3.30 3.39 12.15
CA ASN A 240 1.88 3.69 11.92
C ASN A 240 1.48 3.63 10.43
N SER A 241 2.42 3.41 9.51
CA SER A 241 2.19 3.49 8.06
C SER A 241 1.08 2.55 7.55
N PHE A 242 1.03 1.32 8.05
CA PHE A 242 -0.02 0.36 7.68
C PHE A 242 -1.39 0.80 8.21
N ALA A 243 -1.46 1.30 9.44
CA ALA A 243 -2.70 1.84 10.00
C ALA A 243 -3.20 3.05 9.21
N VAL A 244 -2.29 3.98 8.83
CA VAL A 244 -2.61 5.10 7.93
C VAL A 244 -3.19 4.58 6.62
N TYR A 245 -2.56 3.57 6.01
CA TYR A 245 -3.05 2.96 4.78
C TYR A 245 -4.47 2.37 4.93
N LEU A 246 -4.80 1.76 6.06
CA LEU A 246 -6.15 1.24 6.30
C LEU A 246 -7.21 2.32 6.57
N THR A 247 -6.85 3.42 7.23
CA THR A 247 -7.83 4.42 7.68
C THR A 247 -7.97 5.61 6.73
N HIS A 248 -6.92 5.95 5.96
CA HIS A 248 -6.91 7.16 5.15
C HIS A 248 -8.02 7.18 4.10
N GLY A 249 -8.31 6.07 3.42
CA GLY A 249 -9.33 5.99 2.38
C GLY A 249 -10.72 6.40 2.89
N THR A 250 -11.12 5.83 4.03
CA THR A 250 -12.39 6.16 4.70
C THR A 250 -12.41 7.61 5.21
N LEU A 251 -11.29 8.10 5.76
CA LEU A 251 -11.17 9.50 6.23
C LEU A 251 -11.14 10.50 5.08
N LEU A 252 -10.67 10.10 3.90
CA LEU A 252 -10.67 10.91 2.69
C LEU A 252 -12.13 11.12 2.23
N LYS A 253 -12.90 10.02 2.14
CA LYS A 253 -14.34 10.00 1.77
C LYS A 253 -15.28 10.69 2.75
N THR A 254 -14.81 11.01 3.96
CA THR A 254 -15.61 11.64 5.00
C THR A 254 -15.02 12.98 5.43
N VAL A 255 -14.02 12.95 6.31
CA VAL A 255 -13.43 14.13 6.95
C VAL A 255 -12.86 15.10 5.92
N LEU A 256 -11.98 14.64 5.02
CA LEU A 256 -11.38 15.54 4.03
C LEU A 256 -12.42 16.13 3.10
N THR A 257 -13.39 15.32 2.68
CA THR A 257 -14.48 15.77 1.80
C THR A 257 -15.27 16.88 2.47
N TYR A 258 -15.66 16.72 3.74
CA TYR A 258 -16.41 17.76 4.44
C TYR A 258 -15.59 19.03 4.64
N MET A 259 -14.29 18.90 4.91
CA MET A 259 -13.39 20.05 5.05
C MET A 259 -13.22 20.83 3.74
N VAL A 260 -13.10 20.12 2.60
CA VAL A 260 -12.83 20.74 1.29
C VAL A 260 -14.09 21.30 0.62
N TYR A 261 -15.22 20.60 0.77
CA TYR A 261 -16.48 20.98 0.12
C TYR A 261 -17.44 21.75 1.05
N GLY A 262 -17.12 21.85 2.36
CA GLY A 262 -17.83 22.71 3.33
C GLY A 262 -19.27 22.29 3.69
N ASN A 263 -19.84 21.31 3.00
CA ASN A 263 -21.21 20.82 3.23
C ASN A 263 -21.21 19.51 4.02
N ILE A 264 -21.81 19.54 5.21
CA ILE A 264 -21.94 18.38 6.12
C ILE A 264 -23.13 17.49 5.71
N THR A 265 -24.21 18.09 5.20
CA THR A 265 -25.48 17.38 4.98
C THR A 265 -25.60 16.73 3.60
N GLY A 266 -24.84 17.21 2.60
CA GLY A 266 -24.99 16.73 1.23
C GLY A 266 -26.43 16.84 0.72
N GLU A 267 -27.19 17.86 1.15
CA GLU A 267 -28.56 18.14 0.71
C GLU A 267 -28.66 19.59 0.25
N PRO A 268 -29.53 19.92 -0.74
CA PRO A 268 -30.57 19.07 -1.32
C PRO A 268 -30.28 18.65 -2.78
N TRP A 269 -30.44 17.35 -3.08
CA TRP A 269 -30.51 16.82 -4.44
C TRP A 269 -31.97 16.89 -4.90
N VAL A 270 -32.39 18.08 -5.33
CA VAL A 270 -33.67 18.22 -6.01
C VAL A 270 -33.40 18.01 -7.49
N VAL A 271 -33.89 16.91 -8.05
CA VAL A 271 -33.95 16.75 -9.50
C VAL A 271 -34.98 17.75 -10.01
N THR A 272 -34.49 18.86 -10.55
CA THR A 272 -35.34 19.83 -11.24
C THR A 272 -35.60 19.29 -12.63
N LYS A 273 -36.87 19.15 -12.99
CA LYS A 273 -37.24 18.85 -14.37
C LYS A 273 -37.12 20.13 -15.20
N ASN A 274 -36.42 20.05 -16.33
CA ASN A 274 -36.42 21.13 -17.31
C ASN A 274 -37.82 21.26 -17.95
N GLU A 275 -38.06 22.39 -18.64
CA GLU A 275 -39.30 22.66 -19.39
C GLU A 275 -39.64 21.57 -20.44
N ASN A 276 -38.64 20.77 -20.85
CA ASN A 276 -38.76 19.64 -21.77
C ASN A 276 -39.04 18.27 -21.11
N GLY A 277 -39.24 18.22 -19.79
CA GLY A 277 -39.49 16.98 -19.04
C GLY A 277 -38.27 16.11 -18.77
N GLU A 278 -37.06 16.59 -19.11
CA GLU A 278 -35.79 15.92 -18.83
C GLU A 278 -35.31 16.23 -17.41
N ASP A 279 -34.81 15.20 -16.73
CA ASP A 279 -34.26 15.31 -15.37
C ASP A 279 -32.89 16.02 -15.43
N VAL A 280 -32.81 17.25 -14.93
CA VAL A 280 -31.52 17.95 -14.77
C VAL A 280 -30.93 17.58 -13.43
N LEU A 281 -29.81 16.86 -13.49
CA LEU A 281 -28.98 16.58 -12.32
C LEU A 281 -28.43 17.90 -11.77
N PRO A 282 -28.49 18.15 -10.45
CA PRO A 282 -27.94 19.36 -9.85
C PRO A 282 -26.42 19.44 -10.10
N PRO A 283 -25.86 20.66 -10.14
CA PRO A 283 -24.43 20.85 -10.36
C PRO A 283 -23.60 20.15 -9.26
N TRP A 284 -22.47 19.58 -9.66
CA TRP A 284 -21.51 18.94 -8.75
C TRP A 284 -21.04 19.92 -7.68
N PHE A 285 -20.67 19.42 -6.49
CA PHE A 285 -20.09 20.29 -5.47
C PHE A 285 -18.75 20.83 -5.95
N THR A 286 -18.63 22.16 -5.98
CA THR A 286 -17.39 22.83 -6.33
C THR A 286 -16.41 22.77 -5.16
N ARG A 287 -15.13 22.56 -5.49
CA ARG A 287 -14.04 22.56 -4.53
C ARG A 287 -13.86 23.93 -3.88
N GLY A 288 -13.47 23.93 -2.60
CA GLY A 288 -13.00 25.15 -1.93
C GLY A 288 -11.79 25.78 -2.62
N SER A 289 -11.52 27.05 -2.34
CA SER A 289 -10.39 27.77 -2.95
C SER A 289 -9.04 27.13 -2.61
N PRO A 290 -7.96 27.38 -3.38
CA PRO A 290 -6.63 26.83 -3.09
C PRO A 290 -6.13 27.10 -1.67
N GLY A 291 -6.55 28.22 -1.05
CA GLY A 291 -6.25 28.54 0.35
C GLY A 291 -6.91 27.56 1.34
N VAL A 292 -8.12 27.09 1.05
CA VAL A 292 -8.79 26.05 1.85
C VAL A 292 -7.99 24.75 1.78
N PHE A 293 -7.53 24.34 0.59
CA PHE A 293 -6.69 23.15 0.43
C PHE A 293 -5.38 23.24 1.23
N ALA A 294 -4.71 24.39 1.18
CA ALA A 294 -3.44 24.61 1.89
C ALA A 294 -3.58 24.47 3.42
N ILE A 295 -4.75 24.78 3.98
CA ILE A 295 -5.04 24.66 5.42
C ILE A 295 -5.61 23.26 5.75
N CYS A 296 -6.53 22.75 4.94
CA CYS A 296 -7.22 21.50 5.20
C CYS A 296 -6.31 20.27 5.08
N ILE A 297 -5.36 20.25 4.14
CA ILE A 297 -4.47 19.09 3.95
C ILE A 297 -3.58 18.85 5.18
N PRO A 298 -2.84 19.84 5.72
CA PRO A 298 -2.05 19.65 6.94
C PRO A 298 -2.89 19.20 8.14
N ILE A 299 -4.06 19.82 8.34
CA ILE A 299 -4.97 19.45 9.44
C ILE A 299 -5.45 18.00 9.27
N TRP A 300 -5.85 17.62 8.05
CA TRP A 300 -6.28 16.27 7.75
C TRP A 300 -5.15 15.25 7.97
N LEU A 301 -3.92 15.56 7.57
CA LEU A 301 -2.76 14.70 7.83
C LEU A 301 -2.55 14.48 9.34
N VAL A 302 -2.66 15.53 10.15
CA VAL A 302 -2.58 15.41 11.62
C VAL A 302 -3.69 14.51 12.16
N ILE A 303 -4.93 14.66 11.67
CA ILE A 303 -6.06 13.81 12.06
C ILE A 303 -5.81 12.34 11.69
N VAL A 304 -5.40 12.07 10.45
CA VAL A 304 -5.12 10.72 9.95
C VAL A 304 -4.03 10.05 10.77
N TYR A 305 -2.92 10.75 11.04
CA TYR A 305 -1.83 10.20 11.85
C TYR A 305 -2.23 9.99 13.32
N THR A 306 -3.08 10.85 13.88
CA THR A 306 -3.60 10.69 15.24
C THR A 306 -4.49 9.46 15.34
N ILE A 307 -5.42 9.28 14.38
CA ILE A 307 -6.29 8.11 14.31
C ILE A 307 -5.46 6.84 14.07
N ALA A 308 -4.48 6.88 13.16
CA ALA A 308 -3.59 5.77 12.91
C ALA A 308 -2.75 5.42 14.13
N HIS A 309 -2.33 6.39 14.94
CA HIS A 309 -1.64 6.12 16.20
C HIS A 309 -2.53 5.37 17.19
N PHE A 310 -3.79 5.79 17.35
CA PHE A 310 -4.75 5.08 18.19
C PHE A 310 -5.09 3.69 17.64
N TRP A 311 -5.19 3.56 16.31
CA TRP A 311 -5.40 2.28 15.64
C TRP A 311 -4.27 1.30 15.96
N THR A 312 -3.02 1.70 15.77
CA THR A 312 -1.85 0.87 16.07
C THR A 312 -1.80 0.50 17.56
N THR A 313 -2.13 1.44 18.44
CA THR A 313 -2.09 1.19 19.90
C THR A 313 -3.19 0.26 20.37
N TYR A 314 -4.42 0.36 19.85
CA TYR A 314 -5.59 -0.37 20.37
C TYR A 314 -6.05 -1.50 19.46
N VAL A 315 -6.24 -1.24 18.17
CA VAL A 315 -6.79 -2.22 17.21
C VAL A 315 -5.73 -3.25 16.86
N ASP A 316 -4.52 -2.81 16.47
CA ASP A 316 -3.46 -3.75 16.12
C ASP A 316 -3.00 -4.58 17.33
N SER A 317 -2.95 -3.98 18.52
CA SER A 317 -2.63 -4.71 19.76
C SER A 317 -3.73 -5.71 20.15
N PHE A 318 -4.99 -5.40 19.89
CA PHE A 318 -6.09 -6.34 20.04
C PHE A 318 -5.98 -7.49 19.03
N CYS A 319 -5.80 -7.20 17.74
CA CYS A 319 -5.62 -8.20 16.69
C CYS A 319 -4.40 -9.11 16.96
N ALA A 320 -3.32 -8.55 17.50
CA ALA A 320 -2.13 -9.30 17.91
C ALA A 320 -2.44 -10.30 19.04
N ARG A 321 -3.20 -9.88 20.06
CA ARG A 321 -3.63 -10.76 21.17
C ARG A 321 -4.56 -11.87 20.69
N VAL A 322 -5.52 -11.55 19.81
CA VAL A 322 -6.40 -12.55 19.18
C VAL A 322 -5.59 -13.56 18.39
N THR A 323 -4.64 -13.09 17.58
CA THR A 323 -3.75 -13.98 16.81
C THR A 323 -2.91 -14.89 17.71
N GLN A 324 -2.39 -14.37 18.83
CA GLN A 324 -1.65 -15.17 19.81
C GLN A 324 -2.53 -16.26 20.44
N ARG A 325 -3.79 -15.95 20.75
CA ARG A 325 -4.76 -16.96 21.25
C ARG A 325 -5.04 -18.03 20.21
N LEU A 326 -5.23 -17.65 18.95
CA LEU A 326 -5.39 -18.61 17.86
C LEU A 326 -4.15 -19.49 17.69
N GLU A 327 -2.94 -18.92 17.85
CA GLU A 327 -1.70 -19.69 17.79
C GLU A 327 -1.60 -20.69 18.93
N SER A 328 -1.93 -20.31 20.17
CA SER A 328 -1.91 -21.22 21.32
C SER A 328 -2.96 -22.32 21.23
N LEU A 329 -4.06 -22.10 20.51
CA LEU A 329 -5.08 -23.11 20.25
C LEU A 329 -4.65 -24.06 19.12
N ALA A 330 -3.96 -23.54 18.10
CA ALA A 330 -3.58 -24.31 16.92
C ALA A 330 -2.27 -25.11 17.09
N PHE A 331 -1.38 -24.69 17.99
CA PHE A 331 -0.11 -25.36 18.24
C PHE A 331 0.03 -25.72 19.72
N GLU A 332 0.45 -26.96 19.98
CA GLU A 332 0.90 -27.39 21.30
C GLU A 332 2.06 -26.51 21.79
N SER A 333 2.08 -26.24 23.09
CA SER A 333 3.21 -25.58 23.73
C SER A 333 4.46 -26.45 23.60
N ASP A 334 5.58 -25.87 23.17
CA ASP A 334 6.85 -26.60 22.91
C ASP A 334 7.38 -27.36 24.15
N ASN A 335 6.83 -27.12 25.33
CA ASN A 335 7.16 -27.83 26.56
C ASN A 335 6.77 -29.32 26.57
N GLU A 336 5.82 -29.77 25.75
CA GLU A 336 5.45 -31.20 25.71
C GLU A 336 6.38 -32.04 24.83
N LYS A 337 7.11 -31.44 23.87
CA LYS A 337 8.01 -32.19 22.96
C LYS A 337 9.39 -32.49 23.55
N THR A 338 9.68 -32.04 24.78
CA THR A 338 10.95 -32.34 25.48
C THR A 338 10.82 -33.51 26.45
N GLN A 339 9.67 -34.18 26.50
CA GLN A 339 9.50 -35.44 27.24
C GLN A 339 9.47 -36.64 26.28
N LEU A 340 10.57 -36.87 25.57
CA LEU A 340 10.87 -38.20 25.05
C LEU A 340 11.80 -38.88 26.08
N PRO A 341 11.40 -40.02 26.68
CA PRO A 341 12.24 -40.72 27.64
C PRO A 341 13.52 -41.22 26.95
N ARG A 342 14.65 -41.03 27.63
CA ARG A 342 15.97 -41.54 27.25
C ARG A 342 16.03 -43.05 27.12
#